data_AF-A0A1T5J8P6-F1
#
_entry.id   AF-A0A1T5J8P6-F1
#
_cell.length_a   1.000
_cell.length_b   1.000
_cell.length_c   1.000
_cell.angle_alpha   90.00
_cell.angle_beta   90.00
_cell.angle_gamma   90.00
#
_symmetry.space_group_name_H-M   'P 1'
#
loop_
_entity.id
_entity.type
_entity.pdbx_description
1 polymer ?
#
loop_
_entity_poly.entity_id
_entity_poly.type
_entity_poly.pdbx_seq_one_letter_code
_entity_poly.pdbx_strand_id
1 'polypeptide(L)' 'MKTWTLKAATTKELAALYGLDRKAMARQIKHYESIIGKRFGYFWRVQQILLLFDNIGPPTHFRVIYPKHYYL' A
#
# COMPACT_ATOMS: atom_id res chain seq x y z
N MET A 1 6.85 1.06 18.32
CA MET A 1 6.45 0.62 16.96
C MET A 1 4.95 0.37 16.96
N LYS A 2 4.20 0.90 16.00
CA LYS A 2 2.76 0.62 15.88
C LYS A 2 2.56 -0.61 14.99
N THR A 3 1.79 -1.59 15.48
CA THR A 3 1.41 -2.77 14.69
C THR A 3 0.30 -2.37 13.74
N TRP A 4 0.46 -2.66 12.44
CA TRP A 4 -0.56 -2.38 11.43
C TRP A 4 -0.98 -3.69 10.76
N THR A 5 -2.26 -4.04 10.94
CA THR A 5 -2.89 -5.12 10.19
C THR A 5 -3.20 -4.63 8.79
N LEU A 6 -2.68 -5.32 7.79
CA LEU A 6 -2.90 -4.95 6.40
C LEU A 6 -4.37 -5.11 6.03
N LYS A 7 -5.00 -4.02 5.63
CA LYS A 7 -6.39 -3.97 5.16
C LYS A 7 -6.47 -3.13 3.90
N ALA A 8 -7.59 -3.24 3.18
CA ALA A 8 -7.86 -2.34 2.07
C ALA A 8 -7.77 -0.88 2.55
N ALA A 9 -7.06 -0.04 1.78
CA ALA A 9 -6.71 1.30 2.20
C ALA A 9 -6.92 2.30 1.06
N THR A 10 -7.33 3.50 1.41
CA THR A 10 -7.40 4.63 0.48
C THR A 10 -6.01 5.17 0.18
N THR A 11 -5.87 5.96 -0.89
CA THR A 11 -4.61 6.67 -1.18
C THR A 11 -4.21 7.61 -0.02
N LYS A 12 -5.16 8.16 0.74
CA LYS A 12 -4.88 9.03 1.89
C LYS A 12 -4.26 8.23 3.05
N GLU A 13 -4.82 7.06 3.34
CA GLU A 13 -4.29 6.17 4.39
C GLU A 13 -2.91 5.63 4.02
N LEU A 14 -2.71 5.25 2.75
CA LEU A 14 -1.39 4.87 2.24
C LEU A 14 -0.38 6.02 2.35
N ALA A 15 -0.78 7.24 2.00
CA ALA A 15 0.10 8.40 2.13
C ALA A 15 0.51 8.61 3.60
N ALA A 16 -0.43 8.52 4.54
CA ALA A 16 -0.14 8.60 5.97
C ALA A 16 0.80 7.48 6.46
N LEU A 17 0.68 6.26 5.91
CA LEU A 17 1.60 5.15 6.22
C LEU A 17 3.04 5.44 5.79
N TYR A 18 3.22 6.07 4.63
CA TYR A 18 4.54 6.44 4.12
C TYR A 18 5.05 7.80 4.62
N GLY A 19 4.27 8.53 5.42
CA GLY A 19 4.62 9.90 5.83
C GLY A 19 4.64 10.88 4.65
N LEU A 20 3.86 10.60 3.59
CA LEU A 20 3.77 11.39 2.37
C LEU A 20 2.46 12.17 2.30
N ASP A 21 2.44 13.22 1.49
CA ASP A 21 1.20 13.86 1.06
C ASP A 21 0.43 12.99 0.06
N ARG A 22 -0.90 13.14 0.06
CA ARG A 22 -1.79 12.37 -0.83
C ARG A 22 -1.39 12.48 -2.31
N LYS A 23 -0.93 13.66 -2.77
CA LYS A 23 -0.50 13.88 -4.16
C LYS A 23 0.79 13.13 -4.48
N ALA A 24 1.76 13.16 -3.56
CA ALA A 24 3.02 12.43 -3.70
C ALA A 24 2.74 10.91 -3.77
N MET A 25 1.89 10.41 -2.87
CA MET A 25 1.49 9.00 -2.89
C MET A 25 0.76 8.60 -4.18
N ALA A 26 -0.14 9.45 -4.68
CA ALA A 26 -0.82 9.19 -5.95
C ALA A 26 0.16 9.12 -7.13
N ARG A 27 1.20 9.98 -7.15
CA ARG A 27 2.25 9.95 -8.18
C ARG A 27 3.06 8.65 -8.11
N GLN A 28 3.42 8.22 -6.91
CA GLN A 28 4.12 6.95 -6.70
C GLN A 28 3.29 5.76 -7.19
N ILE A 29 2.01 5.67 -6.80
CA ILE A 29 1.14 4.60 -7.26
C ILE A 29 0.97 4.62 -8.78
N LYS A 30 0.85 5.81 -9.39
CA LYS A 30 0.74 5.95 -10.85
C LYS A 30 1.96 5.40 -11.59
N HIS A 31 3.16 5.54 -11.02
CA HIS A 31 4.38 5.00 -11.62
C HIS A 31 4.34 3.46 -11.75
N TYR A 32 3.70 2.80 -10.78
CA TYR A 32 3.57 1.34 -10.73
C TYR A 32 2.16 0.84 -11.08
N GLU A 33 1.31 1.68 -11.69
CA GLU A 33 -0.09 1.34 -11.96
C GLU A 33 -0.22 0.14 -12.91
N SER A 34 0.73 -0.05 -13.83
CA SER A 34 0.79 -1.21 -14.72
C SER A 34 0.99 -2.54 -13.97
N ILE A 35 1.63 -2.51 -12.81
CA ILE A 35 1.92 -3.69 -11.97
C ILE A 35 0.81 -3.88 -10.92
N ILE A 36 0.43 -2.80 -10.25
CA ILE A 36 -0.55 -2.80 -9.14
C ILE A 36 -1.99 -2.98 -9.66
N GLY A 37 -2.24 -2.57 -10.90
CA GLY A 37 -3.55 -2.53 -11.51
C GLY A 37 -4.41 -1.36 -11.04
N LYS A 38 -5.63 -1.28 -11.58
CA LYS A 38 -6.56 -0.17 -11.30
C LYS A 38 -7.14 -0.22 -9.90
N ARG A 39 -7.36 0.96 -9.31
CA ARG A 39 -8.02 1.09 -7.99
C ARG A 39 -9.45 0.56 -8.03
N PHE A 40 -9.90 -0.07 -6.94
CA PHE A 40 -11.29 -0.52 -6.79
C PHE A 40 -12.12 0.55 -6.05
N GLY A 41 -12.83 1.38 -6.81
CA GLY A 41 -13.56 2.53 -6.26
C GLY A 41 -12.60 3.53 -5.60
N TYR A 42 -12.67 3.64 -4.28
CA TYR A 42 -11.80 4.51 -3.47
C TYR A 42 -10.63 3.78 -2.81
N PHE A 43 -10.62 2.45 -2.86
CA PHE A 43 -9.72 1.61 -2.05
C PHE A 43 -8.75 0.81 -2.93
N TRP A 44 -7.54 0.64 -2.40
CA TRP A 44 -6.56 -0.33 -2.87
C TRP A 44 -6.75 -1.61 -2.07
N ARG A 45 -6.88 -2.74 -2.78
CA ARG A 45 -7.01 -4.06 -2.13
C ARG A 45 -5.69 -4.44 -1.47
N VAL A 46 -5.76 -5.34 -0.49
CA VAL A 46 -4.60 -5.88 0.23
C VAL A 46 -3.50 -6.36 -0.74
N GLN A 47 -3.88 -7.09 -1.80
CA GLN A 47 -2.96 -7.55 -2.87
C GLN A 47 -2.25 -6.40 -3.59
N GLN A 48 -2.99 -5.34 -3.92
CA GLN A 48 -2.43 -4.15 -4.59
C GLN A 48 -1.46 -3.40 -3.69
N ILE A 49 -1.77 -3.34 -2.40
CA ILE A 49 -0.91 -2.70 -1.41
C ILE A 49 0.38 -3.52 -1.22
N LEU A 50 0.31 -4.85 -1.27
CA LEU A 50 1.54 -5.64 -1.25
C LEU A 50 2.41 -5.47 -2.48
N LEU A 51 1.81 -5.49 -3.68
CA LEU A 51 2.58 -5.19 -4.90
C LEU A 51 3.24 -3.81 -4.82
N LEU A 52 2.55 -2.83 -4.24
CA LEU A 52 3.12 -1.52 -3.96
C LEU A 52 4.29 -1.59 -2.97
N PHE A 53 4.18 -2.38 -1.89
CA PHE A 53 5.25 -2.57 -0.90
C PHE A 53 6.45 -3.30 -1.51
N ASP A 54 6.24 -4.24 -2.42
CA ASP A 54 7.33 -4.94 -3.12
C ASP A 54 8.11 -4.02 -4.07
N ASN A 55 7.44 -3.01 -4.66
CA ASN A 55 8.06 -2.09 -5.61
C ASN A 55 8.63 -0.80 -4.97
N ILE A 56 7.98 -0.27 -3.94
CA ILE A 56 8.40 0.97 -3.24
C ILE A 56 9.22 0.66 -1.98
N GLY A 57 9.05 -0.53 -1.42
CA GLY A 57 9.50 -0.90 -0.08
C GLY A 57 8.37 -0.74 0.95
N PRO A 58 8.39 -1.52 2.04
CA PRO A 58 7.43 -1.39 3.13
C PRO A 58 7.64 -0.07 3.89
N PRO A 59 6.59 0.55 4.45
CA PRO A 59 6.72 1.80 5.18
C PRO A 59 7.56 1.64 6.46
N THR A 60 8.52 2.54 6.67
CA THR A 60 9.65 2.44 7.62
C THR A 60 9.26 2.27 9.10
N HIS A 61 8.05 2.68 9.49
CA HIS A 61 7.61 2.70 10.90
C HIS A 61 6.56 1.64 11.27
N PHE A 62 6.24 0.74 10.36
CA PHE A 62 5.16 -0.23 10.55
C PHE A 62 5.66 -1.66 10.44
N ARG A 63 5.31 -2.48 11.42
CA ARG A 63 5.41 -3.93 11.31
C ARG A 63 4.18 -4.41 10.57
N VAL A 64 4.33 -4.75 9.28
CA VAL A 64 3.26 -5.32 8.46
C VAL A 64 3.04 -6.76 8.90
N ILE A 65 1.82 -7.08 9.34
CA ILE A 65 1.41 -8.47 9.57
C ILE A 65 0.79 -8.97 8.27
N TYR A 66 1.54 -9.77 7.53
CA TYR A 66 1.07 -10.45 6.34
C TYR A 66 0.06 -11.54 6.74
N PRO A 67 -1.13 -11.58 6.11
CA PRO A 67 -2.05 -12.72 6.28
C PRO A 67 -1.34 -14.03 5.93
N LYS A 68 -1.57 -15.11 6.71
CA LYS A 68 -0.91 -16.43 6.56
C LYS A 68 -0.99 -17.06 5.16
N HIS A 69 -1.80 -16.54 4.23
CA HIS A 69 -1.98 -17.02 2.86
C HIS A 69 -1.35 -16.09 1.80
N TYR A 70 -0.18 -15.51 2.07
CA TYR A 70 0.50 -14.63 1.12
C TYR A 70 1.61 -15.26 0.29
N TYR A 71 1.87 -16.55 0.49
CA TYR A 71 2.66 -17.35 -0.42
C TYR A 71 1.69 -18.35 -1.06
N LEU A 72 1.57 -18.27 -2.39
CA LEU A 72 1.16 -19.40 -3.21
C LEU A 72 2.09 -20.59 -2.94
#